data_AF-A0A0V1BK03-F1
#
_entry.id   AF-A0A0V1BK03-F1
#
_cell.length_a   1.000
_cell.length_b   1.000
_cell.length_c   1.000
_cell.angle_alpha   90.00
_cell.angle_beta   90.00
_cell.angle_gamma   90.00
#
_symmetry.space_group_name_H-M   'P 1'
#
loop_
_entity.id
_entity.type
_entity.pdbx_description
1 polymer ?
#
loop_
_entity_poly.entity_id
_entity_poly.type
_entity_poly.pdbx_seq_one_letter_code
_entity_poly.pdbx_strand_id
1 'polypeptide(L)'
;MDYLIDRIPIDFSQETRATLKNIGYNVVMFADWVCGANDIRWLLADHPTVLLCSLTFFVTFLLTFIHAVRMGGRHVYMWIGTVVFGMMYEIRKIHFCETNDFMWYSQSLLTFFGRRIPGYVILFVHPTIIYTTLAIIHRQLTMMYQSLLVALTSTALRVPFVLIGTKMLWWTWHTEHPFLVERLGPLRLGPELIYSLSVMYFVLFFRISHRCLLTEDYNWKLFIRELICVLTPAQLAPVFGFYTFEVIFLMFKQLTSNLCSYFFIFLLISLISNFEWIQQLEEGRRQSGYTVGLSTIFAMLNELTAVIFTMYTFLLIVLAFYSPEDVISTGIHQPLGSCRATTTKHSFLDLSIEYKDMLCLSKLDPNFDFHCVKKKPEAPSGGTLEWYTVCGTPISDKTEMWIIISAWMVGALLSHFRWTMESDALQFAEENRNQQ
;
A
#
# COMPACT_ATOMS: atom_id res chain seq x y z
N MET A 1 -5.09 -32.42 14.48
CA MET A 1 -3.87 -32.74 15.27
C MET A 1 -4.10 -33.90 16.23
N ASP A 2 -5.20 -33.91 16.99
CA ASP A 2 -5.55 -35.04 17.88
C ASP A 2 -5.49 -36.40 17.18
N TYR A 3 -6.05 -36.47 15.98
CA TYR A 3 -6.06 -37.67 15.15
C TYR A 3 -4.67 -38.20 14.72
N LEU A 4 -3.68 -37.30 14.60
CA LEU A 4 -2.31 -37.68 14.18
C LEU A 4 -1.50 -38.21 15.36
N ILE A 5 -1.60 -37.56 16.52
CA ILE A 5 -0.89 -37.97 17.74
C ILE A 5 -1.48 -39.27 18.29
N ASP A 6 -2.79 -39.46 18.18
CA ASP A 6 -3.45 -40.68 18.65
C ASP A 6 -3.17 -41.92 17.77
N ARG A 7 -2.55 -41.73 16.59
CA ARG A 7 -2.14 -42.80 15.65
C ARG A 7 -0.67 -43.21 15.77
N ILE A 8 0.11 -42.58 16.63
CA ILE A 8 1.53 -42.95 16.81
C ILE A 8 1.57 -44.29 17.56
N PRO A 9 2.17 -45.36 16.99
CA PRO A 9 2.16 -46.71 17.55
C PRO A 9 3.19 -46.89 18.68
N ILE A 10 3.31 -45.89 19.56
CA ILE A 10 4.26 -45.87 20.68
C ILE A 10 3.46 -45.60 21.96
N ASP A 11 3.65 -46.45 22.97
CA ASP A 11 3.03 -46.30 24.29
C ASP A 11 3.71 -45.16 25.06
N PHE A 12 3.23 -43.93 24.84
CA PHE A 12 3.58 -42.79 25.67
C PHE A 12 2.76 -42.76 26.95
N SER A 13 3.34 -42.26 28.05
CA SER A 13 2.57 -41.91 29.25
C SER A 13 1.52 -40.84 28.92
N GLN A 14 0.42 -40.80 29.68
CA GLN A 14 -0.64 -39.82 29.48
C GLN A 14 -0.13 -38.37 29.57
N GLU A 15 0.82 -38.11 30.47
CA GLU A 15 1.47 -36.80 30.63
C GLU A 15 2.29 -36.42 29.40
N THR A 16 3.10 -37.35 28.87
CA THR A 16 3.87 -37.11 27.64
C THR A 16 2.96 -36.88 26.44
N ARG A 17 1.83 -37.60 26.34
CA ARG A 17 0.84 -37.40 25.28
C ARG A 17 0.15 -36.04 25.39
N ALA A 18 -0.20 -35.59 26.60
CA ALA A 18 -0.78 -34.27 26.83
C ALA A 18 0.20 -33.14 26.44
N THR A 19 1.48 -33.28 26.80
CA THR A 19 2.54 -32.34 26.43
C THR A 19 2.74 -32.29 24.91
N LEU A 20 2.77 -33.43 24.23
CA LEU A 20 2.85 -33.50 22.76
C LEU A 20 1.64 -32.85 22.08
N LYS A 21 0.42 -33.05 22.61
CA LYS A 21 -0.79 -32.39 22.11
C LYS A 21 -0.71 -30.87 22.27
N ASN A 22 -0.25 -30.37 23.43
CA ASN A 22 -0.09 -28.95 23.67
C ASN A 22 0.98 -28.31 22.75
N ILE A 23 2.16 -28.92 22.64
CA ILE A 23 3.21 -28.47 21.70
C ILE A 23 2.64 -28.43 20.27
N GLY A 24 1.95 -29.50 19.89
CA GLY A 24 1.34 -29.61 18.59
C GLY A 24 0.29 -28.53 18.31
N TYR A 25 -0.56 -28.24 19.30
CA TYR A 25 -1.54 -27.17 19.23
C TYR A 25 -0.88 -25.80 19.08
N ASN A 26 0.17 -25.52 19.87
CA ASN A 26 0.94 -24.27 19.78
C ASN A 26 1.62 -24.11 18.42
N VAL A 27 2.15 -25.18 17.83
CA VAL A 27 2.73 -25.14 16.48
C VAL A 27 1.68 -24.83 15.43
N VAL A 28 0.49 -25.44 15.51
CA VAL A 28 -0.60 -25.15 14.56
C VAL A 28 -1.15 -23.75 14.74
N MET A 29 -1.34 -23.28 15.99
CA MET A 29 -1.73 -21.90 16.27
C MET A 29 -0.72 -20.91 15.73
N PHE A 30 0.58 -21.16 15.94
CA PHE A 30 1.63 -20.32 15.41
C PHE A 30 1.63 -20.33 13.87
N ALA A 31 1.45 -21.50 13.25
CA ALA A 31 1.36 -21.61 11.80
C ALA A 31 0.15 -20.86 11.21
N ASP A 32 -1.05 -21.01 11.80
CA ASP A 32 -2.25 -20.27 11.37
C ASP A 32 -2.11 -18.76 11.64
N TRP A 33 -1.44 -18.38 12.73
CA TRP A 33 -1.09 -16.99 12.99
C TRP A 33 -0.10 -16.44 11.95
N VAL A 34 0.93 -17.19 11.56
CA VAL A 34 1.87 -16.75 10.52
C VAL A 34 1.15 -16.63 9.17
N CYS A 35 0.42 -17.67 8.75
CA CYS A 35 -0.27 -17.71 7.47
C CYS A 35 -1.54 -18.57 7.57
N GLY A 36 -2.69 -17.88 7.60
CA GLY A 36 -4.00 -18.51 7.50
C GLY A 36 -4.40 -18.67 6.04
N ALA A 37 -4.79 -19.89 5.65
CA ALA A 37 -5.37 -20.17 4.34
C ALA A 37 -6.89 -20.23 4.44
N ASN A 38 -7.59 -19.62 3.47
CA ASN A 38 -9.05 -19.65 3.39
C ASN A 38 -9.52 -20.49 2.19
N ASP A 39 -10.75 -21.01 2.27
CA ASP A 39 -11.34 -21.78 1.17
C ASP A 39 -11.63 -20.85 -0.04
N ILE A 40 -11.11 -21.23 -1.21
CA ILE A 40 -11.33 -20.50 -2.46
C ILE A 40 -12.82 -20.46 -2.86
N ARG A 41 -13.60 -21.49 -2.52
CA ARG A 41 -15.03 -21.56 -2.86
C ARG A 41 -15.82 -20.49 -2.12
N TRP A 42 -15.49 -20.29 -0.84
CA TRP A 42 -16.05 -19.23 -0.03
C TRP A 42 -15.70 -17.85 -0.58
N LEU A 43 -14.43 -17.65 -0.95
CA LEU A 43 -13.97 -16.38 -1.51
C LEU A 43 -14.64 -16.07 -2.87
N LEU A 44 -14.85 -17.07 -3.73
CA LEU A 44 -15.53 -16.90 -5.01
C LEU A 44 -17.03 -16.57 -4.85
N ALA A 45 -17.67 -17.07 -3.80
CA ALA A 45 -19.09 -16.82 -3.54
C ALA A 45 -19.32 -15.43 -2.92
N ASP A 46 -18.54 -15.07 -1.90
CA ASP A 46 -18.83 -13.90 -1.06
C ASP A 46 -17.97 -12.67 -1.42
N HIS A 47 -16.75 -12.88 -1.93
CA HIS A 47 -15.79 -11.79 -2.21
C HIS A 47 -14.86 -12.06 -3.42
N PRO A 48 -15.40 -12.30 -4.62
CA PRO A 48 -14.62 -12.70 -5.79
C PRO A 48 -13.59 -11.63 -6.23
N THR A 49 -13.87 -10.36 -5.94
CA THR A 49 -12.99 -9.25 -6.33
C THR A 49 -11.64 -9.30 -5.61
N VAL A 50 -11.56 -9.80 -4.36
CA VAL A 50 -10.30 -9.98 -3.63
C VAL A 50 -9.42 -11.05 -4.26
N LEU A 51 -10.01 -12.13 -4.77
CA LEU A 51 -9.27 -13.16 -5.48
C LEU A 51 -8.70 -12.62 -6.80
N LEU A 52 -9.53 -11.93 -7.59
CA LEU A 52 -9.09 -11.29 -8.83
C LEU A 52 -8.01 -10.23 -8.59
N CYS A 53 -8.14 -9.47 -7.49
CA CYS A 53 -7.14 -8.51 -7.04
C CYS A 53 -5.81 -9.22 -6.73
N SER A 54 -5.87 -10.33 -5.99
CA SER A 54 -4.68 -11.12 -5.66
C SER A 54 -3.96 -11.66 -6.89
N LEU A 55 -4.70 -12.18 -7.86
CA LEU A 55 -4.15 -12.69 -9.13
C LEU A 55 -3.56 -11.57 -9.98
N THR A 56 -4.27 -10.45 -10.11
CA THR A 56 -3.82 -9.29 -10.90
C THR A 56 -2.51 -8.73 -10.34
N PHE A 57 -2.45 -8.50 -9.02
CA PHE A 57 -1.24 -7.97 -8.40
C PHE A 57 -0.09 -8.97 -8.40
N PHE A 58 -0.36 -10.28 -8.36
CA PHE A 58 0.69 -11.28 -8.59
C PHE A 58 1.29 -11.17 -10.00
N VAL A 59 0.45 -11.02 -11.03
CA VAL A 59 0.92 -10.87 -12.42
C VAL A 59 1.72 -9.57 -12.58
N THR A 60 1.22 -8.44 -12.09
CA THR A 60 1.94 -7.16 -12.19
C THR A 60 3.23 -7.15 -11.37
N PHE A 61 3.25 -7.82 -10.21
CA PHE A 61 4.46 -8.04 -9.44
C PHE A 61 5.51 -8.83 -10.25
N LEU A 62 5.12 -9.90 -10.93
CA LEU A 62 6.04 -10.65 -11.81
C LEU A 62 6.56 -9.79 -12.96
N LEU A 63 5.71 -8.96 -13.57
CA LEU A 63 6.15 -8.04 -14.62
C LEU A 63 7.18 -7.02 -14.11
N THR A 64 6.99 -6.46 -12.91
CA THR A 64 8.00 -5.58 -12.30
C THR A 64 9.31 -6.30 -12.00
N PHE A 65 9.25 -7.57 -11.59
CA PHE A 65 10.44 -8.38 -11.37
C PHE A 65 11.19 -8.67 -12.68
N ILE A 66 10.46 -9.06 -13.74
CA ILE A 66 11.01 -9.28 -15.08
C ILE A 66 11.71 -8.01 -15.56
N HIS A 67 11.05 -6.85 -15.40
CA HIS A 67 11.66 -5.56 -15.71
C HIS A 67 12.96 -5.33 -14.93
N ALA A 68 12.95 -5.58 -13.62
CA ALA A 68 14.12 -5.40 -12.76
C ALA A 68 15.30 -6.28 -13.17
N VAL A 69 15.03 -7.54 -13.51
CA VAL A 69 16.05 -8.50 -13.98
C VAL A 69 16.55 -8.12 -15.36
N ARG A 70 15.67 -7.70 -16.28
CA ARG A 70 16.04 -7.27 -17.64
C ARG A 70 16.94 -6.04 -17.64
N MET A 71 16.62 -5.05 -16.79
CA MET A 71 17.45 -3.85 -16.63
C MET A 71 18.76 -4.16 -15.89
N GLY A 72 18.75 -5.15 -15.00
CA GLY A 72 19.93 -5.62 -14.28
C GLY A 72 20.50 -4.59 -13.30
N GLY A 73 21.72 -4.85 -12.82
CA GLY A 73 22.45 -3.96 -11.93
C GLY A 73 21.66 -3.60 -10.66
N ARG A 74 21.48 -2.30 -10.43
CA ARG A 74 20.81 -1.77 -9.23
C ARG A 74 19.29 -1.97 -9.21
N HIS A 75 18.67 -2.21 -10.37
CA HIS A 75 17.21 -2.38 -10.44
C HIS A 75 16.72 -3.58 -9.65
N VAL A 76 17.48 -4.68 -9.63
CA VAL A 76 17.15 -5.88 -8.85
C VAL A 76 17.19 -5.59 -7.35
N TYR A 77 18.22 -4.89 -6.88
CA TYR A 77 18.33 -4.52 -5.46
C TYR A 77 17.20 -3.58 -5.06
N MET A 78 16.92 -2.54 -5.86
CA MET A 78 15.79 -1.62 -5.61
C MET A 78 14.47 -2.37 -5.53
N TRP A 79 14.22 -3.34 -6.41
CA TRP A 79 13.02 -4.18 -6.38
C TRP A 79 12.93 -5.01 -5.08
N ILE A 80 14.02 -5.61 -4.62
CA ILE A 80 14.06 -6.29 -3.31
C ILE A 80 13.70 -5.32 -2.18
N GLY A 81 14.20 -4.08 -2.27
CA GLY A 81 13.86 -3.01 -1.35
C GLY A 81 12.40 -2.68 -1.27
N THR A 82 11.72 -2.58 -2.41
CA THR A 82 10.29 -2.26 -2.42
C THR A 82 9.46 -3.38 -1.81
N VAL A 83 9.87 -4.65 -1.95
CA VAL A 83 9.29 -5.81 -1.24
C VAL A 83 9.41 -5.65 0.27
N VAL A 84 10.61 -5.42 0.78
CA VAL A 84 10.83 -5.25 2.23
C VAL A 84 10.12 -4.01 2.76
N PHE A 85 10.10 -2.92 1.98
CA PHE A 85 9.35 -1.72 2.33
C PHE A 85 7.86 -2.01 2.45
N GLY A 86 7.27 -2.74 1.48
CA GLY A 86 5.86 -3.13 1.51
C GLY A 86 5.51 -3.96 2.75
N MET A 87 6.35 -4.94 3.08
CA MET A 87 6.21 -5.75 4.29
C MET A 87 6.23 -4.88 5.55
N MET A 88 7.25 -4.02 5.67
CA MET A 88 7.43 -3.14 6.81
C MET A 88 6.28 -2.14 6.94
N TYR A 89 5.80 -1.59 5.82
CA TYR A 89 4.71 -0.62 5.79
C TYR A 89 3.39 -1.18 6.33
N GLU A 90 3.08 -2.45 6.02
CA GLU A 90 1.89 -3.14 6.53
C GLU A 90 2.06 -3.62 7.98
N ILE A 91 3.19 -4.24 8.33
CA ILE A 91 3.48 -4.71 9.69
C ILE A 91 3.39 -3.54 10.68
N ARG A 92 3.90 -2.37 10.30
CA ARG A 92 3.84 -1.14 11.10
C ARG A 92 2.41 -0.81 11.54
N LYS A 93 1.40 -0.97 10.66
CA LYS A 93 0.00 -0.62 10.95
C LYS A 93 -0.56 -1.34 12.16
N ILE A 94 -0.09 -2.56 12.42
CA ILE A 94 -0.65 -3.42 13.46
C ILE A 94 0.24 -3.44 14.70
N HIS A 95 1.56 -3.51 14.52
CA HIS A 95 2.45 -3.90 15.61
C HIS A 95 3.29 -2.76 16.21
N PHE A 96 3.34 -1.58 15.58
CA PHE A 96 4.26 -0.52 16.05
C PHE A 96 3.65 0.37 17.12
N CYS A 97 2.40 0.79 16.95
CA CYS A 97 1.73 1.69 17.89
C CYS A 97 0.22 1.46 17.82
N GLU A 98 -0.45 1.55 18.97
CA GLU A 98 -1.90 1.38 19.06
C GLU A 98 -2.70 2.46 18.31
N THR A 99 -2.11 3.64 18.06
CA THR A 99 -2.72 4.71 17.26
C THR A 99 -2.70 4.43 15.76
N ASN A 100 -2.04 3.34 15.34
CA ASN A 100 -1.83 3.01 13.94
C ASN A 100 -2.81 1.94 13.43
N ASP A 101 -3.50 1.24 14.34
CA ASP A 101 -4.52 0.25 13.99
C ASP A 101 -5.87 0.92 13.70
N PHE A 102 -5.99 1.49 12.50
CA PHE A 102 -7.21 2.16 12.03
C PHE A 102 -7.79 1.56 10.75
N MET A 103 -7.31 0.39 10.33
CA MET A 103 -7.71 -0.26 9.08
C MET A 103 -7.64 -1.78 9.18
N TRP A 104 -8.70 -2.44 8.71
CA TRP A 104 -8.84 -3.89 8.73
C TRP A 104 -9.08 -4.42 7.32
N TYR A 105 -8.29 -5.42 6.91
CA TYR A 105 -8.44 -6.02 5.60
C TYR A 105 -9.50 -7.12 5.57
N SER A 106 -10.11 -7.27 4.41
CA SER A 106 -10.87 -8.48 4.06
C SER A 106 -9.97 -9.70 4.02
N GLN A 107 -10.55 -10.87 4.25
CA GLN A 107 -9.84 -12.13 4.17
C GLN A 107 -9.53 -12.48 2.71
N SER A 108 -8.31 -12.91 2.44
CA SER A 108 -7.89 -13.38 1.11
C SER A 108 -7.51 -14.86 1.15
N LEU A 109 -7.09 -15.43 0.02
CA LEU A 109 -6.66 -16.83 -0.05
C LEU A 109 -5.57 -17.15 0.99
N LEU A 110 -4.61 -16.24 1.16
CA LEU A 110 -3.55 -16.32 2.16
C LEU A 110 -3.55 -15.02 2.96
N THR A 111 -3.77 -15.09 4.27
CA THR A 111 -3.76 -13.93 5.17
C THR A 111 -2.75 -14.14 6.28
N PHE A 112 -1.85 -13.18 6.47
CA PHE A 112 -0.73 -13.24 7.42
C PHE A 112 -1.05 -12.52 8.74
N PHE A 113 -0.27 -12.82 9.77
CA PHE A 113 -0.26 -12.16 11.08
C PHE A 113 -1.60 -12.19 11.81
N GLY A 114 -2.10 -13.39 12.11
CA GLY A 114 -3.37 -13.61 12.79
C GLY A 114 -4.55 -13.20 11.91
N ARG A 115 -4.48 -13.51 10.61
CA ARG A 115 -5.54 -13.18 9.63
C ARG A 115 -5.78 -11.66 9.49
N ARG A 116 -4.74 -10.84 9.66
CA ARG A 116 -4.85 -9.37 9.58
C ARG A 116 -4.42 -8.78 8.24
N ILE A 117 -3.41 -9.33 7.58
CA ILE A 117 -2.85 -8.74 6.34
C ILE A 117 -2.91 -9.73 5.18
N PRO A 118 -3.66 -9.44 4.10
CA PRO A 118 -3.68 -10.26 2.90
C PRO A 118 -2.30 -10.38 2.26
N GLY A 119 -1.96 -11.59 1.80
CA GLY A 119 -0.70 -11.88 1.15
C GLY A 119 -0.43 -11.01 -0.07
N TYR A 120 -1.46 -10.73 -0.87
CA TYR A 120 -1.29 -9.90 -2.06
C TYR A 120 -0.94 -8.44 -1.73
N VAL A 121 -1.44 -7.91 -0.61
CA VAL A 121 -1.14 -6.53 -0.20
C VAL A 121 0.30 -6.42 0.27
N ILE A 122 0.71 -7.31 1.18
CA ILE A 122 2.03 -7.26 1.81
C ILE A 122 3.15 -7.61 0.83
N LEU A 123 2.90 -8.52 -0.12
CA LEU A 123 3.93 -9.00 -1.05
C LEU A 123 3.90 -8.32 -2.42
N PHE A 124 2.74 -7.93 -2.94
CA PHE A 124 2.61 -7.62 -4.38
C PHE A 124 2.19 -6.19 -4.67
N VAL A 125 1.23 -5.61 -3.92
CA VAL A 125 0.69 -4.27 -4.20
C VAL A 125 1.76 -3.19 -4.07
N HIS A 126 2.40 -3.08 -2.89
CA HIS A 126 3.40 -2.03 -2.65
C HIS A 126 4.62 -2.14 -3.57
N PRO A 127 5.21 -3.34 -3.77
CA PRO A 127 6.39 -3.44 -4.61
C PRO A 127 6.09 -3.06 -6.04
N THR A 128 4.91 -3.45 -6.56
CA THR A 128 4.46 -3.08 -7.90
C THR A 128 4.39 -1.58 -8.08
N ILE A 129 3.69 -0.87 -7.19
CA ILE A 129 3.46 0.59 -7.33
C ILE A 129 4.77 1.36 -7.14
N ILE A 130 5.52 1.06 -6.07
CA ILE A 130 6.73 1.80 -5.72
C ILE A 130 7.85 1.53 -6.74
N TYR A 131 8.05 0.27 -7.14
CA TYR A 131 9.06 -0.05 -8.13
C TYR A 131 8.74 0.59 -9.48
N THR A 132 7.48 0.53 -9.91
CA THR A 132 7.06 1.18 -11.16
C THR A 132 7.41 2.66 -11.12
N THR A 133 7.06 3.39 -10.06
CA THR A 133 7.41 4.82 -9.99
C THR A 133 8.90 5.10 -9.92
N LEU A 134 9.68 4.30 -9.19
CA LEU A 134 11.13 4.44 -9.12
C LEU A 134 11.82 4.18 -10.46
N ALA A 135 11.34 3.18 -11.20
CA ALA A 135 11.90 2.82 -12.49
C ALA A 135 11.60 3.89 -13.54
N ILE A 136 10.41 4.52 -13.49
CA ILE A 136 10.08 5.61 -14.43
C ILE A 136 10.77 6.93 -14.02
N ILE A 137 10.89 7.23 -12.72
CA ILE A 137 11.58 8.44 -12.21
C ILE A 137 13.04 8.12 -11.96
N HIS A 138 13.76 7.86 -13.05
CA HIS A 138 15.18 7.59 -13.00
C HIS A 138 15.95 8.67 -13.77
N ARG A 139 16.34 9.79 -13.11
CA ARG A 139 17.55 10.64 -13.37
C ARG A 139 17.45 12.08 -12.80
N GLN A 140 18.55 12.83 -12.97
CA GLN A 140 19.17 14.02 -12.32
C GLN A 140 18.32 15.12 -11.63
N LEU A 141 17.22 14.77 -10.98
CA LEU A 141 16.63 15.66 -9.98
C LEU A 141 17.51 15.70 -8.73
N THR A 142 17.52 16.85 -8.03
CA THR A 142 18.17 16.86 -6.71
C THR A 142 17.43 15.90 -5.78
N MET A 143 18.15 15.39 -4.78
CA MET A 143 17.69 14.29 -3.93
C MET A 143 16.30 14.53 -3.32
N MET A 144 16.01 15.76 -2.89
CA MET A 144 14.73 16.10 -2.26
C MET A 144 13.57 16.05 -3.26
N TYR A 145 13.73 16.66 -4.43
CA TYR A 145 12.64 16.73 -5.43
C TYR A 145 12.34 15.38 -6.06
N GLN A 146 13.38 14.57 -6.30
CA GLN A 146 13.13 13.21 -6.74
C GLN A 146 12.33 12.41 -5.72
N SER A 147 12.70 12.52 -4.44
CA SER A 147 11.99 11.83 -3.36
C SER A 147 10.52 12.27 -3.30
N LEU A 148 10.28 13.58 -3.47
CA LEU A 148 8.95 14.16 -3.50
C LEU A 148 8.13 13.70 -4.71
N LEU A 149 8.72 13.72 -5.89
CA LEU A 149 8.07 13.32 -7.13
C LEU A 149 7.72 11.83 -7.14
N VAL A 150 8.62 10.97 -6.65
CA VAL A 150 8.36 9.53 -6.51
C VAL A 150 7.22 9.30 -5.51
N ALA A 151 7.26 9.96 -4.35
CA ALA A 151 6.22 9.85 -3.34
C ALA A 151 4.83 10.25 -3.88
N LEU A 152 4.75 11.40 -4.53
CA LEU A 152 3.51 11.91 -5.11
C LEU A 152 3.00 11.02 -6.22
N THR A 153 3.87 10.59 -7.13
CA THR A 153 3.49 9.73 -8.26
C THR A 153 3.05 8.35 -7.79
N SER A 154 3.72 7.81 -6.77
CA SER A 154 3.37 6.51 -6.17
C SER A 154 2.00 6.59 -5.49
N THR A 155 1.74 7.70 -4.78
CA THR A 155 0.44 7.98 -4.16
C THR A 155 -0.64 8.13 -5.23
N ALA A 156 -0.35 8.90 -6.28
CA ALA A 156 -1.20 9.09 -7.44
C ALA A 156 -1.61 7.75 -8.09
N LEU A 157 -0.65 6.88 -8.41
CA LEU A 157 -0.93 5.56 -8.98
C LEU A 157 -1.78 4.67 -8.06
N ARG A 158 -1.68 4.87 -6.74
CA ARG A 158 -2.38 4.10 -5.71
C ARG A 158 -3.81 4.58 -5.46
N VAL A 159 -4.12 5.88 -5.64
CA VAL A 159 -5.44 6.46 -5.30
C VAL A 159 -6.62 5.68 -5.91
N PRO A 160 -6.64 5.31 -7.20
CA PRO A 160 -7.73 4.54 -7.79
C PRO A 160 -7.95 3.18 -7.15
N PHE A 161 -6.87 2.48 -6.80
CA PHE A 161 -6.93 1.23 -6.04
C PHE A 161 -7.55 1.46 -4.66
N VAL A 162 -7.24 2.59 -4.01
CA VAL A 162 -7.80 2.94 -2.69
C VAL A 162 -9.29 3.27 -2.74
N LEU A 163 -9.71 4.01 -3.76
CA LEU A 163 -11.12 4.37 -3.99
C LEU A 163 -11.98 3.12 -4.20
N ILE A 164 -11.57 2.25 -5.13
CA ILE A 164 -12.29 1.00 -5.40
C ILE A 164 -12.22 0.06 -4.21
N GLY A 165 -11.05 -0.11 -3.59
CA GLY A 165 -10.90 -1.04 -2.48
C GLY A 165 -11.71 -0.68 -1.24
N THR A 166 -11.88 0.61 -0.96
CA THR A 166 -12.76 1.07 0.12
C THR A 166 -14.23 0.74 -0.19
N LYS A 167 -14.66 0.89 -1.45
CA LYS A 167 -16.04 0.60 -1.87
C LYS A 167 -16.33 -0.88 -2.00
N MET A 168 -15.39 -1.66 -2.51
CA MET A 168 -15.48 -3.11 -2.66
C MET A 168 -15.11 -3.86 -1.38
N LEU A 169 -15.03 -3.19 -0.22
CA LEU A 169 -14.69 -3.79 1.07
C LEU A 169 -13.42 -4.66 1.05
N TRP A 170 -12.40 -4.27 0.28
CA TRP A 170 -11.08 -4.91 0.36
C TRP A 170 -10.44 -4.64 1.71
N TRP A 171 -10.79 -3.50 2.31
CA TRP A 171 -10.55 -3.18 3.70
C TRP A 171 -11.66 -2.24 4.20
N THR A 172 -11.80 -2.19 5.53
CA THR A 172 -12.68 -1.27 6.24
C THR A 172 -11.84 -0.30 7.06
N TRP A 173 -12.29 0.96 7.09
CA TRP A 173 -11.66 2.03 7.87
C TRP A 173 -12.27 2.14 9.26
N HIS A 174 -11.48 2.59 10.23
CA HIS A 174 -12.00 2.99 11.52
C HIS A 174 -12.96 4.18 11.38
N THR A 175 -14.12 4.09 12.01
CA THR A 175 -15.21 5.07 11.84
C THR A 175 -14.91 6.46 12.40
N GLU A 176 -14.32 6.53 13.60
CA GLU A 176 -14.08 7.79 14.32
C GLU A 176 -12.59 8.16 14.50
N HIS A 177 -11.67 7.53 13.75
CA HIS A 177 -10.24 7.77 13.96
C HIS A 177 -9.84 9.18 13.49
N PRO A 178 -9.07 9.95 14.28
CA PRO A 178 -8.74 11.34 13.96
C PRO A 178 -7.98 11.50 12.63
N PHE A 179 -7.12 10.54 12.28
CA PHE A 179 -6.37 10.58 11.00
C PHE A 179 -7.26 10.43 9.77
N LEU A 180 -8.50 9.96 9.94
CA LEU A 180 -9.43 9.65 8.86
C LEU A 180 -10.49 10.74 8.66
N VAL A 181 -10.48 11.80 9.48
CA VAL A 181 -11.52 12.84 9.45
C VAL A 181 -11.49 13.63 8.14
N GLU A 182 -10.30 13.99 7.67
CA GLU A 182 -10.14 14.69 6.38
C GLU A 182 -10.31 13.71 5.22
N ARG A 183 -11.27 14.02 4.34
CA ARG A 183 -11.62 13.19 3.19
C ARG A 183 -11.93 14.03 1.95
N LEU A 184 -11.55 13.51 0.79
CA LEU A 184 -11.96 14.02 -0.52
C LEU A 184 -12.84 12.94 -1.18
N GLY A 185 -14.16 13.08 -1.03
CA GLY A 185 -15.10 12.02 -1.40
C GLY A 185 -14.85 10.74 -0.57
N PRO A 186 -14.70 9.56 -1.21
CA PRO A 186 -14.35 8.30 -0.53
C PRO A 186 -12.88 8.24 -0.06
N LEU A 187 -12.00 9.10 -0.57
CA LEU A 187 -10.57 9.06 -0.28
C LEU A 187 -10.29 9.67 1.09
N ARG A 188 -9.64 8.92 1.97
CA ARG A 188 -9.14 9.41 3.28
C ARG A 188 -7.74 9.97 3.09
N LEU A 189 -7.53 11.25 3.41
CA LEU A 189 -6.26 11.94 3.07
C LEU A 189 -5.10 11.57 4.01
N GLY A 190 -5.36 11.33 5.30
CA GLY A 190 -4.32 10.99 6.27
C GLY A 190 -3.48 9.76 5.89
N PRO A 191 -4.09 8.59 5.62
CA PRO A 191 -3.36 7.39 5.20
C PRO A 191 -2.52 7.58 3.93
N GLU A 192 -3.02 8.36 2.97
CA GLU A 192 -2.28 8.66 1.74
C GLU A 192 -1.10 9.60 1.99
N LEU A 193 -1.22 10.55 2.92
CA LEU A 193 -0.08 11.37 3.35
C LEU A 193 0.98 10.53 4.09
N ILE A 194 0.57 9.60 4.97
CA ILE A 194 1.49 8.65 5.61
C ILE A 194 2.22 7.82 4.56
N TYR A 195 1.50 7.31 3.55
CA TYR A 195 2.09 6.55 2.45
C TYR A 195 3.11 7.39 1.67
N SER A 196 2.71 8.61 1.25
CA SER A 196 3.57 9.54 0.52
C SER A 196 4.85 9.86 1.29
N LEU A 197 4.74 10.24 2.57
CA LEU A 197 5.90 10.52 3.42
C LEU A 197 6.81 9.29 3.57
N SER A 198 6.22 8.10 3.72
CA SER A 198 6.99 6.86 3.81
C SER A 198 7.80 6.59 2.53
N VAL A 199 7.20 6.78 1.36
CA VAL A 199 7.90 6.64 0.07
C VAL A 199 8.97 7.72 -0.09
N MET A 200 8.69 8.96 0.31
CA MET A 200 9.66 10.05 0.28
C MET A 200 10.90 9.70 1.11
N TYR A 201 10.72 9.23 2.36
CA TYR A 201 11.84 8.81 3.20
C TYR A 201 12.58 7.60 2.62
N PHE A 202 11.89 6.69 1.95
CA PHE A 202 12.54 5.53 1.32
C PHE A 202 13.55 5.98 0.26
N VAL A 203 13.14 6.88 -0.64
CA VAL A 203 14.02 7.43 -1.68
C VAL A 203 15.13 8.28 -1.08
N LEU A 204 14.82 9.10 -0.09
CA LEU A 204 15.79 9.97 0.57
C LEU A 204 16.88 9.15 1.26
N PHE A 205 16.50 8.19 2.10
CA PHE A 205 17.45 7.33 2.82
C PHE A 205 18.22 6.40 1.88
N PHE A 206 17.57 5.91 0.81
CA PHE A 206 18.26 5.18 -0.26
C PHE A 206 19.37 6.04 -0.89
N ARG A 207 19.07 7.29 -1.26
CA ARG A 207 20.09 8.17 -1.86
C ARG A 207 21.19 8.59 -0.90
N ILE A 208 20.86 8.88 0.36
CA ILE A 208 21.85 9.21 1.39
C ILE A 208 22.78 8.01 1.61
N SER A 209 22.22 6.82 1.84
CA SER A 209 23.03 5.61 2.06
C SER A 209 23.87 5.25 0.85
N HIS A 210 23.32 5.40 -0.37
CA HIS A 210 24.05 5.17 -1.62
C HIS A 210 25.24 6.13 -1.75
N ARG A 211 25.04 7.44 -1.55
CA ARG A 211 26.12 8.44 -1.56
C ARG A 211 27.20 8.19 -0.51
N CYS A 212 26.83 7.65 0.65
CA CYS A 212 27.78 7.41 1.74
C CYS A 212 28.58 6.10 1.57
N LEU A 213 28.00 5.07 0.95
CA LEU A 213 28.55 3.71 0.99
C LEU A 213 29.03 3.17 -0.37
N LEU A 214 28.57 3.78 -1.46
CA LEU A 214 28.74 3.28 -2.82
C LEU A 214 29.24 4.37 -3.78
N THR A 215 29.89 3.93 -4.85
CA THR A 215 30.30 4.77 -5.98
C THR A 215 29.17 4.97 -6.97
N GLU A 216 29.26 5.97 -7.85
CA GLU A 216 28.25 6.20 -8.88
C GLU A 216 28.14 4.99 -9.82
N ASP A 217 29.26 4.36 -10.17
CA ASP A 217 29.27 3.16 -10.99
C ASP A 217 28.88 1.90 -10.21
N TYR A 218 28.10 1.04 -10.86
CA TYR A 218 27.72 -0.26 -10.31
C TYR A 218 28.90 -1.22 -10.25
N ASN A 219 29.15 -1.80 -9.08
CA ASN A 219 30.19 -2.79 -8.87
C ASN A 219 29.64 -4.02 -8.13
N TRP A 220 29.56 -5.16 -8.82
CA TRP A 220 29.02 -6.41 -8.27
C TRP A 220 29.76 -6.88 -7.01
N LYS A 221 31.03 -6.53 -6.83
CA LYS A 221 31.81 -6.89 -5.63
C LYS A 221 31.28 -6.22 -4.36
N LEU A 222 30.52 -5.13 -4.50
CA LEU A 222 29.94 -4.38 -3.40
C LEU A 222 28.46 -4.76 -3.13
N PHE A 223 28.01 -5.93 -3.57
CA PHE A 223 26.61 -6.36 -3.43
C PHE A 223 26.07 -6.29 -1.99
N ILE A 224 26.91 -6.55 -0.98
CA ILE A 224 26.51 -6.44 0.43
C ILE A 224 26.16 -4.98 0.77
N ARG A 225 26.95 -4.02 0.29
CA ARG A 225 26.67 -2.60 0.49
C ARG A 225 25.42 -2.17 -0.26
N GLU A 226 25.21 -2.65 -1.48
CA GLU A 226 23.97 -2.44 -2.25
C GLU A 226 22.74 -2.96 -1.47
N LEU A 227 22.82 -4.15 -0.87
CA LEU A 227 21.76 -4.67 -0.01
C LEU A 227 21.54 -3.81 1.23
N ILE A 228 22.60 -3.37 1.93
CA ILE A 228 22.47 -2.49 3.10
C ILE A 228 21.80 -1.16 2.71
N CYS A 229 22.22 -0.56 1.59
CA CYS A 229 21.68 0.69 1.06
C CYS A 229 20.19 0.60 0.70
N VAL A 230 19.67 -0.59 0.48
CA VAL A 230 18.26 -0.77 0.12
C VAL A 230 17.42 -1.29 1.30
N LEU A 231 17.92 -2.28 2.04
CA LEU A 231 17.21 -2.89 3.15
C LEU A 231 17.06 -1.96 4.34
N THR A 232 18.09 -1.16 4.65
CA THR A 232 18.04 -0.22 5.78
C THR A 232 16.97 0.86 5.56
N PRO A 233 16.94 1.57 4.40
CA PRO A 233 15.84 2.47 4.08
C PRO A 233 14.48 1.80 4.06
N ALA A 234 14.37 0.59 3.50
CA ALA A 234 13.10 -0.13 3.40
C ALA A 234 12.47 -0.38 4.78
N GLN A 235 13.29 -0.63 5.80
CA GLN A 235 12.83 -0.85 7.18
C GLN A 235 12.51 0.46 7.91
N LEU A 236 13.37 1.48 7.76
CA LEU A 236 13.22 2.73 8.52
C LEU A 236 12.13 3.64 7.93
N ALA A 237 12.02 3.72 6.60
CA ALA A 237 11.20 4.73 5.95
C ALA A 237 9.71 4.71 6.31
N PRO A 238 9.01 3.55 6.41
CA PRO A 238 7.62 3.52 6.88
C PRO A 238 7.43 4.06 8.30
N VAL A 239 8.42 3.83 9.18
CA VAL A 239 8.40 4.27 10.58
C VAL A 239 8.56 5.79 10.64
N PHE A 240 9.57 6.32 9.94
CA PHE A 240 9.80 7.76 9.86
C PHE A 240 8.63 8.49 9.17
N GLY A 241 8.07 7.92 8.09
CA GLY A 241 6.91 8.51 7.40
C GLY A 241 5.69 8.65 8.32
N PHE A 242 5.44 7.66 9.17
CA PHE A 242 4.37 7.72 10.16
C PHE A 242 4.61 8.77 11.24
N TYR A 243 5.78 8.77 11.87
CA TYR A 243 6.04 9.73 12.95
C TYR A 243 6.10 11.17 12.44
N THR A 244 6.64 11.40 11.25
CA THR A 244 6.59 12.72 10.61
C THR A 244 5.14 13.14 10.38
N PHE A 245 4.28 12.25 9.89
CA PHE A 245 2.84 12.54 9.77
C PHE A 245 2.20 12.85 11.12
N GLU A 246 2.47 12.06 12.15
CA GLU A 246 1.88 12.21 13.48
C GLU A 246 2.28 13.56 14.11
N VAL A 247 3.56 13.94 14.01
CA VAL A 247 4.06 15.25 14.45
C VAL A 247 3.35 16.38 13.70
N ILE A 248 3.27 16.28 12.36
CA ILE A 248 2.56 17.25 11.54
C ILE A 248 1.09 17.36 12.00
N PHE A 249 0.40 16.24 12.13
CA PHE A 249 -1.00 16.22 12.56
C PHE A 249 -1.20 16.92 13.90
N LEU A 250 -0.37 16.60 14.90
CA LEU A 250 -0.47 17.19 16.23
C LEU A 250 -0.21 18.69 16.21
N MET A 251 0.80 19.14 15.47
CA MET A 251 1.09 20.56 15.29
C MET A 251 -0.09 21.31 14.67
N PHE A 252 -0.72 20.75 13.64
CA PHE A 252 -1.87 21.37 12.99
C PHE A 252 -3.13 21.32 13.84
N LYS A 253 -3.39 20.20 14.55
CA LYS A 253 -4.50 20.10 15.49
C LYS A 253 -4.43 21.19 16.57
N GLN A 254 -3.21 21.53 17.02
CA GLN A 254 -2.99 22.58 18.01
C GLN A 254 -3.12 24.00 17.43
N LEU A 255 -2.63 24.21 16.20
CA LEU A 255 -2.58 25.54 15.57
C LEU A 255 -3.90 25.97 14.93
N THR A 256 -4.56 25.05 14.25
CA THR A 256 -5.81 25.28 13.52
C THR A 256 -6.86 24.37 14.12
N SER A 257 -7.81 24.95 14.85
CA SER A 257 -9.02 24.23 15.31
C SER A 257 -9.83 23.61 14.16
N ASN A 258 -9.49 23.94 12.90
CA ASN A 258 -10.06 23.39 11.68
C ASN A 258 -9.13 22.38 10.98
N LEU A 259 -9.74 21.28 10.58
CA LEU A 259 -9.17 20.08 9.96
C LEU A 259 -9.06 20.21 8.42
N CYS A 260 -8.48 21.30 7.90
CA CYS A 260 -8.22 21.42 6.45
C CYS A 260 -6.72 21.30 6.13
N SER A 261 -5.91 20.73 7.01
CA SER A 261 -4.46 20.86 6.95
C SER A 261 -3.82 19.97 5.87
N TYR A 262 -4.24 18.70 5.75
CA TYR A 262 -3.50 17.74 4.93
C TYR A 262 -3.65 18.03 3.44
N PHE A 263 -4.81 18.51 3.02
CA PHE A 263 -5.03 18.95 1.65
C PHE A 263 -4.03 20.06 1.26
N PHE A 264 -3.81 21.05 2.13
CA PHE A 264 -2.84 22.12 1.87
C PHE A 264 -1.40 21.62 1.87
N ILE A 265 -1.04 20.67 2.74
CA ILE A 265 0.29 20.05 2.73
C ILE A 265 0.50 19.28 1.42
N PHE A 266 -0.48 18.48 1.01
CA PHE A 266 -0.41 17.71 -0.23
C PHE A 266 -0.34 18.64 -1.45
N LEU A 267 -1.12 19.71 -1.45
CA LEU A 267 -1.09 20.76 -2.48
C LEU A 267 0.28 21.44 -2.52
N LEU A 268 0.83 21.82 -1.37
CA LEU A 268 2.14 22.48 -1.28
C LEU A 268 3.26 21.58 -1.79
N ILE A 269 3.29 20.32 -1.33
CA ILE A 269 4.21 19.28 -1.80
C ILE A 269 4.06 19.11 -3.33
N SER A 270 2.83 19.07 -3.83
CA SER A 270 2.55 18.97 -5.26
C SER A 270 3.08 20.18 -6.02
N LEU A 271 2.82 21.40 -5.56
CA LEU A 271 3.29 22.63 -6.20
C LEU A 271 4.82 22.72 -6.26
N ILE A 272 5.50 22.40 -5.15
CA ILE A 272 6.97 22.39 -5.07
C ILE A 272 7.55 21.37 -6.05
N SER A 273 7.00 20.15 -6.10
CA SER A 273 7.47 19.12 -7.03
C SER A 273 7.28 19.51 -8.50
N ASN A 274 6.16 20.15 -8.84
CA ASN A 274 5.84 20.53 -10.21
C ASN A 274 6.63 21.76 -10.68
N PHE A 275 6.91 22.73 -9.81
CA PHE A 275 7.63 23.95 -10.18
C PHE A 275 9.06 23.66 -10.65
N GLU A 276 9.84 22.90 -9.87
CA GLU A 276 11.20 22.55 -10.27
C GLU A 276 11.24 21.60 -11.46
N TRP A 277 10.24 20.72 -11.57
CA TRP A 277 10.10 19.87 -12.75
C TRP A 277 9.89 20.72 -14.02
N ILE A 278 9.02 21.73 -13.98
CA ILE A 278 8.81 22.65 -15.10
C ILE A 278 10.12 23.37 -15.46
N GLN A 279 10.90 23.81 -14.49
CA GLN A 279 12.18 24.48 -14.75
C GLN A 279 13.19 23.55 -15.46
N GLN A 280 13.35 22.31 -14.98
CA GLN A 280 14.26 21.36 -15.63
C GLN A 280 13.80 20.94 -17.03
N LEU A 281 12.49 20.86 -17.27
CA LEU A 281 11.94 20.60 -18.60
C LEU A 281 12.30 21.69 -19.60
N GLU A 282 12.22 22.95 -19.19
CA GLU A 282 12.59 24.07 -20.06
C GLU A 282 14.08 24.06 -20.42
N GLU A 283 14.93 23.65 -19.49
CA GLU A 283 16.37 23.52 -19.72
C GLU A 283 16.71 22.36 -20.66
N GLY A 284 16.12 21.17 -20.46
CA GLY A 284 16.35 20.01 -21.32
C GLY A 284 15.81 20.17 -22.74
N ARG A 285 14.63 20.79 -22.89
CA ARG A 285 14.01 21.06 -24.20
C ARG A 285 14.81 22.07 -25.03
N ARG A 286 15.49 23.02 -24.38
CA ARG A 286 16.39 23.97 -25.07
C ARG A 286 17.64 23.30 -25.64
N GLN A 287 18.01 22.11 -25.15
CA GLN A 287 19.25 21.42 -25.52
C GLN A 287 19.04 20.28 -26.52
N SER A 288 17.83 19.75 -26.68
CA SER A 288 17.59 18.56 -27.51
C SER A 288 16.89 18.90 -28.85
N GLY A 289 17.57 18.64 -29.96
CA GLY A 289 16.97 18.51 -31.30
C GLY A 289 16.43 17.10 -31.58
N TYR A 290 15.92 16.42 -30.55
CA TYR A 290 15.53 15.02 -30.61
C TYR A 290 14.23 14.81 -31.40
N THR A 291 14.26 13.92 -32.40
CA THR A 291 13.07 13.48 -33.14
C THR A 291 12.68 12.07 -32.67
N VAL A 292 11.38 11.88 -32.38
CA VAL A 292 10.88 10.60 -31.86
C VAL A 292 10.86 9.56 -32.97
N GLY A 293 11.68 8.52 -32.83
CA GLY A 293 11.74 7.38 -33.74
C GLY A 293 10.73 6.27 -33.40
N LEU A 294 10.49 5.36 -34.35
CA LEU A 294 9.63 4.19 -34.15
C LEU A 294 10.19 3.23 -33.07
N SER A 295 11.52 3.17 -32.92
CA SER A 295 12.18 2.38 -31.87
C SER A 295 11.85 2.87 -30.46
N THR A 296 11.73 4.18 -30.26
CA THR A 296 11.29 4.81 -29.00
C THR A 296 9.86 4.40 -28.66
N ILE A 297 8.99 4.26 -29.66
CA ILE A 297 7.60 3.79 -29.45
C ILE A 297 7.55 2.33 -28.97
N PHE A 298 8.40 1.46 -29.50
CA PHE A 298 8.48 0.09 -29.00
C PHE A 298 9.15 0.00 -27.62
N ALA A 299 10.13 0.85 -27.32
CA ALA A 299 10.73 0.95 -25.98
C ALA A 299 9.72 1.44 -24.92
N MET A 300 8.73 2.24 -25.32
CA MET A 300 7.61 2.68 -24.50
C MET A 300 6.61 1.55 -24.17
N LEU A 301 6.51 0.50 -25.00
CA LEU A 301 5.66 -0.67 -24.73
C LEU A 301 6.42 -1.73 -23.93
N ASN A 302 6.90 -1.33 -22.74
CA ASN A 302 7.63 -2.20 -21.84
C ASN A 302 6.73 -2.83 -20.75
N GLU A 303 7.34 -3.62 -19.87
CA GLU A 303 6.64 -4.30 -18.78
C GLU A 303 5.94 -3.33 -17.81
N LEU A 304 6.46 -2.11 -17.63
CA LEU A 304 5.87 -1.10 -16.74
C LEU A 304 4.60 -0.50 -17.34
N THR A 305 4.56 -0.26 -18.65
CA THR A 305 3.33 0.10 -19.36
C THR A 305 2.27 -0.99 -19.20
N ALA A 306 2.67 -2.25 -19.36
CA ALA A 306 1.78 -3.39 -19.14
C ALA A 306 1.28 -3.46 -17.69
N VAL A 307 2.12 -3.16 -16.70
CA VAL A 307 1.73 -3.07 -15.27
C VAL A 307 0.66 -2.01 -15.05
N ILE A 308 0.89 -0.78 -15.50
CA ILE A 308 -0.07 0.32 -15.33
C ILE A 308 -1.38 -0.05 -16.03
N PHE A 309 -1.31 -0.46 -17.30
CA PHE A 309 -2.50 -0.80 -18.08
C PHE A 309 -3.29 -1.95 -17.43
N THR A 310 -2.62 -3.02 -17.00
CA THR A 310 -3.27 -4.18 -16.39
C THR A 310 -3.94 -3.81 -15.06
N MET A 311 -3.26 -3.06 -14.21
CA MET A 311 -3.80 -2.62 -12.91
C MET A 311 -5.07 -1.79 -13.09
N TYR A 312 -5.02 -0.76 -13.94
CA TYR A 312 -6.18 0.12 -14.16
C TYR A 312 -7.32 -0.57 -14.91
N THR A 313 -7.01 -1.41 -15.90
CA THR A 313 -8.02 -2.20 -16.61
C THR A 313 -8.74 -3.14 -15.64
N PHE A 314 -8.01 -3.78 -14.73
CA PHE A 314 -8.62 -4.58 -13.66
C PHE A 314 -9.60 -3.76 -12.80
N LEU A 315 -9.22 -2.55 -12.37
CA LEU A 315 -10.11 -1.69 -11.58
C LEU A 315 -11.39 -1.32 -12.36
N LEU A 316 -11.27 -1.05 -13.66
CA LEU A 316 -12.42 -0.75 -14.52
C LEU A 316 -13.31 -1.99 -14.75
N ILE A 317 -12.72 -3.18 -14.89
CA ILE A 317 -13.47 -4.45 -14.96
C ILE A 317 -14.24 -4.68 -13.65
N VAL A 318 -13.60 -4.47 -12.51
CA VAL A 318 -14.25 -4.60 -11.20
C VAL A 318 -15.46 -3.66 -11.10
N LEU A 319 -15.31 -2.40 -11.51
CA LEU A 319 -16.40 -1.42 -11.49
C LEU A 319 -17.53 -1.74 -12.48
N ALA A 320 -17.21 -2.35 -13.63
CA ALA A 320 -18.18 -2.67 -14.67
C ALA A 320 -19.03 -3.91 -14.34
N PHE A 321 -18.42 -4.94 -13.75
CA PHE A 321 -19.04 -6.25 -13.59
C PHE A 321 -19.49 -6.58 -12.17
N TYR A 322 -18.98 -5.88 -11.15
CA TYR A 322 -19.33 -6.15 -9.76
C TYR A 322 -20.07 -4.98 -9.14
N SER A 323 -21.12 -5.27 -8.38
CA SER A 323 -21.81 -4.29 -7.54
C SER A 323 -21.29 -4.39 -6.11
N PRO A 324 -20.93 -3.27 -5.47
CA PRO A 324 -20.49 -3.27 -4.07
C PRO A 324 -21.53 -3.82 -3.09
N GLU A 325 -22.83 -3.65 -3.37
CA GLU A 325 -23.91 -4.16 -2.52
C GLU A 325 -23.94 -5.69 -2.40
N ASP A 326 -23.40 -6.40 -3.39
CA ASP A 326 -23.33 -7.86 -3.39
C ASP A 326 -22.11 -8.39 -2.64
N VAL A 327 -21.19 -7.51 -2.20
CA VAL A 327 -19.95 -7.90 -1.53
C VAL A 327 -20.21 -8.16 -0.04
N ILE A 328 -19.86 -9.36 0.40
CA ILE A 328 -19.96 -9.79 1.80
C ILE A 328 -18.55 -10.02 2.32
N SER A 329 -18.14 -9.25 3.33
CA SER A 329 -16.82 -9.39 3.96
C SER A 329 -17.01 -9.96 5.36
N THR A 330 -16.53 -11.18 5.59
CA THR A 330 -16.50 -11.80 6.91
C THR A 330 -15.07 -11.92 7.37
N GLY A 331 -14.75 -11.34 8.53
CA GLY A 331 -13.40 -11.36 9.05
C GLY A 331 -13.23 -10.46 10.28
N ILE A 332 -11.97 -10.10 10.54
CA ILE A 332 -11.62 -9.16 11.60
C ILE A 332 -11.95 -7.74 11.13
N HIS A 333 -12.73 -7.02 11.93
CA HIS A 333 -13.10 -5.63 11.70
C HIS A 333 -12.93 -4.82 12.99
N GLN A 334 -13.30 -3.54 12.97
CA GLN A 334 -13.30 -2.69 14.16
C GLN A 334 -14.11 -3.36 15.28
N PRO A 335 -13.56 -3.51 16.51
CA PRO A 335 -14.24 -4.22 17.58
C PRO A 335 -15.60 -3.61 17.92
N LEU A 336 -16.62 -4.46 18.06
CA LEU A 336 -17.93 -4.08 18.57
C LEU A 336 -17.93 -4.14 20.10
N GLY A 337 -18.45 -3.09 20.73
CA GLY A 337 -18.48 -2.97 22.19
C GLY A 337 -19.33 -1.79 22.67
N SER A 338 -19.09 -1.32 23.90
CA SER A 338 -19.82 -0.20 24.48
C SER A 338 -19.48 1.13 23.80
N CYS A 339 -20.48 1.76 23.18
CA CYS A 339 -20.36 3.06 22.53
C CYS A 339 -19.99 4.25 23.43
N ARG A 340 -20.01 4.07 24.75
CA ARG A 340 -19.66 5.11 25.72
C ARG A 340 -18.17 5.11 26.07
N ALA A 341 -17.45 4.04 25.76
CA ALA A 341 -16.04 3.94 26.07
C ALA A 341 -15.21 4.77 25.08
N THR A 342 -14.61 5.85 25.56
CA THR A 342 -13.53 6.56 24.88
C THR A 342 -12.20 6.03 25.38
N THR A 343 -11.28 5.78 24.45
CA THR A 343 -9.93 5.32 24.78
C THR A 343 -8.97 6.45 24.51
N THR A 344 -8.15 6.78 25.51
CA THR A 344 -7.07 7.74 25.36
C THR A 344 -5.81 6.96 25.01
N LYS A 345 -5.33 7.12 23.77
CA LYS A 345 -4.07 6.52 23.33
C LYS A 345 -2.98 7.58 23.34
N HIS A 346 -1.80 7.21 23.82
CA HIS A 346 -0.64 8.09 23.87
C HIS A 346 0.07 8.06 22.52
N SER A 347 0.31 9.26 21.97
CA SER A 347 1.17 9.46 20.81
C SER A 347 2.65 9.33 21.18
N PHE A 348 3.54 9.27 20.18
CA PHE A 348 4.99 9.30 20.38
C PHE A 348 5.48 10.51 21.19
N LEU A 349 4.80 11.66 21.08
CA LEU A 349 5.13 12.87 21.86
C LEU A 349 4.44 12.91 23.24
N ASP A 350 3.91 11.78 23.72
CA ASP A 350 3.10 11.67 24.94
C ASP A 350 1.87 12.59 24.95
N LEU A 351 1.42 13.00 23.77
CA LEU A 351 0.18 13.74 23.57
C LEU A 351 -0.96 12.75 23.49
N SER A 352 -2.01 12.98 24.28
CA SER A 352 -3.21 12.15 24.30
C SER A 352 -4.06 12.38 23.05
N ILE A 353 -4.34 11.29 22.34
CA ILE A 353 -5.32 11.25 21.26
C ILE A 353 -6.52 10.46 21.77
N GLU A 354 -7.63 11.17 21.97
CA GLU A 354 -8.89 10.56 22.44
C GLU A 354 -9.83 10.29 21.27
N TYR A 355 -10.29 9.05 21.16
CA TYR A 355 -11.35 8.67 20.23
C TYR A 355 -12.07 7.41 20.73
N LYS A 356 -13.22 7.08 20.12
CA LYS A 356 -13.93 5.83 20.43
C LYS A 356 -13.30 4.67 19.69
N ASP A 357 -12.76 3.72 20.41
CA ASP A 357 -12.11 2.53 19.84
C ASP A 357 -13.13 1.53 19.28
N MET A 358 -14.33 1.50 19.87
CA MET A 358 -15.40 0.57 19.51
C MET A 358 -16.31 1.11 18.40
N LEU A 359 -16.74 0.21 17.50
CA LEU A 359 -17.71 0.54 16.45
C LEU A 359 -19.10 0.77 17.05
N CYS A 360 -19.71 1.91 16.70
CA CYS A 360 -21.07 2.24 17.10
C CYS A 360 -22.09 2.01 15.98
N LEU A 361 -23.05 1.12 16.23
CA LEU A 361 -24.13 0.80 15.28
C LEU A 361 -25.02 2.00 14.93
N SER A 362 -25.02 3.06 15.75
CA SER A 362 -25.74 4.30 15.47
C SER A 362 -25.04 5.22 14.45
N LYS A 363 -23.74 5.04 14.22
CA LYS A 363 -22.93 5.90 13.35
C LYS A 363 -21.95 5.04 12.55
N LEU A 364 -22.47 4.47 11.47
CA LEU A 364 -21.71 3.61 10.55
C LEU A 364 -21.00 4.44 9.47
N ASP A 365 -19.93 3.87 8.93
CA ASP A 365 -19.28 4.40 7.72
C ASP A 365 -20.25 4.25 6.54
N PRO A 366 -20.36 5.24 5.63
CA PRO A 366 -21.24 5.14 4.48
C PRO A 366 -20.87 4.00 3.50
N ASN A 367 -19.70 3.37 3.62
CA ASN A 367 -19.25 2.33 2.70
C ASN A 367 -19.70 0.91 3.08
N PHE A 368 -20.19 0.67 4.30
CA PHE A 368 -20.66 -0.64 4.71
C PHE A 368 -21.83 -0.57 5.69
N ASP A 369 -22.64 -1.62 5.71
CA ASP A 369 -23.69 -1.82 6.71
C ASP A 369 -23.84 -3.32 7.05
N PHE A 370 -25.00 -3.70 7.59
CA PHE A 370 -25.33 -5.06 8.02
C PHE A 370 -26.60 -5.60 7.33
N HIS A 371 -26.94 -5.15 6.12
CA HIS A 371 -28.19 -5.56 5.46
C HIS A 371 -28.20 -7.04 5.04
N CYS A 372 -27.04 -7.62 4.75
CA CYS A 372 -26.89 -9.01 4.33
C CYS A 372 -26.99 -10.02 5.49
N VAL A 373 -26.98 -9.57 6.75
CA VAL A 373 -27.11 -10.44 7.93
C VAL A 373 -28.50 -10.33 8.57
N LYS A 374 -29.10 -11.49 8.90
CA LYS A 374 -30.45 -11.55 9.51
C LYS A 374 -30.50 -10.91 10.90
N LYS A 375 -29.43 -11.06 11.67
CA LYS A 375 -29.26 -10.47 13.00
C LYS A 375 -27.99 -9.62 12.98
N LYS A 376 -28.11 -8.37 13.41
CA LYS A 376 -26.95 -7.49 13.58
C LYS A 376 -25.99 -8.10 14.61
N PRO A 377 -24.66 -8.01 14.39
CA PRO A 377 -23.69 -8.51 15.34
C PRO A 377 -23.80 -7.71 16.65
N GLU A 378 -23.88 -8.45 17.76
CA GLU A 378 -23.95 -7.89 19.11
C GLU A 378 -22.78 -8.45 19.90
N ALA A 379 -22.05 -7.58 20.57
CA ALA A 379 -20.96 -8.01 21.44
C ALA A 379 -21.52 -8.81 22.63
N PRO A 380 -20.85 -9.90 23.06
CA PRO A 380 -21.24 -10.64 24.25
C PRO A 380 -21.18 -9.74 25.49
N SER A 381 -22.04 -10.00 26.48
CA SER A 381 -22.12 -9.19 27.70
C SER A 381 -20.76 -9.12 28.42
N GLY A 382 -20.11 -7.96 28.40
CA GLY A 382 -18.80 -7.73 29.01
C GLY A 382 -17.58 -8.07 28.14
N GLY A 383 -17.78 -8.40 26.85
CA GLY A 383 -16.70 -8.68 25.90
C GLY A 383 -16.75 -7.81 24.64
N THR A 384 -15.75 -7.98 23.78
CA THR A 384 -15.66 -7.36 22.46
C THR A 384 -15.85 -8.41 21.37
N LEU A 385 -16.42 -8.01 20.24
CA LEU A 385 -16.55 -8.87 19.05
C LEU A 385 -15.79 -8.25 17.89
N GLU A 386 -14.69 -8.88 17.49
CA GLU A 386 -13.83 -8.43 16.39
C GLU A 386 -14.10 -9.18 15.08
N TRP A 387 -14.59 -10.43 15.17
CA TRP A 387 -14.89 -11.25 14.01
C TRP A 387 -16.38 -11.23 13.69
N TYR A 388 -16.77 -10.54 12.61
CA TYR A 388 -18.16 -10.46 12.16
C TYR A 388 -18.26 -10.21 10.65
N THR A 389 -19.49 -10.20 10.14
CA THR A 389 -19.78 -9.99 8.72
C THR A 389 -20.29 -8.57 8.48
N VAL A 390 -19.76 -7.90 7.46
CA VAL A 390 -20.21 -6.60 6.95
C VAL A 390 -20.56 -6.70 5.46
N CYS A 391 -21.45 -5.82 5.01
CA CYS A 391 -22.01 -5.83 3.67
C CYS A 391 -21.71 -4.49 2.99
N GLY A 392 -21.37 -4.50 1.70
CA GLY A 392 -21.05 -3.27 0.98
C GLY A 392 -22.29 -2.42 0.72
N THR A 393 -22.11 -1.13 0.50
CA THR A 393 -23.19 -0.20 0.15
C THR A 393 -23.06 0.26 -1.31
N PRO A 394 -24.18 0.64 -1.96
CA PRO A 394 -24.15 1.10 -3.35
C PRO A 394 -23.24 2.32 -3.52
N ILE A 395 -22.58 2.38 -4.69
CA ILE A 395 -21.89 3.60 -5.14
C ILE A 395 -22.96 4.59 -5.62
N SER A 396 -22.92 5.82 -5.11
CA SER A 396 -23.87 6.89 -5.45
C SER A 396 -23.87 7.23 -6.94
N ASP A 397 -22.67 7.35 -7.53
CA ASP A 397 -22.50 7.59 -8.97
C ASP A 397 -21.38 6.70 -9.52
N LYS A 398 -21.76 5.57 -10.12
CA LYS A 398 -20.80 4.64 -10.77
C LYS A 398 -20.14 5.29 -11.98
N THR A 399 -20.82 6.20 -12.67
CA THR A 399 -20.33 6.85 -13.90
C THR A 399 -19.21 7.83 -13.56
N GLU A 400 -19.40 8.64 -12.52
CA GLU A 400 -18.37 9.54 -12.00
C GLU A 400 -17.09 8.77 -11.66
N MET A 401 -17.22 7.66 -10.93
CA MET A 401 -16.08 6.82 -10.56
C MET A 401 -15.37 6.22 -11.78
N TRP A 402 -16.13 5.81 -12.79
CA TRP A 402 -15.58 5.26 -14.03
C TRP A 402 -14.80 6.30 -14.84
N ILE A 403 -15.34 7.53 -14.94
CA ILE A 403 -14.68 8.66 -15.58
C ILE A 403 -13.40 9.02 -14.82
N ILE A 404 -13.44 9.10 -13.50
CA ILE A 404 -12.27 9.40 -12.67
C ILE A 404 -11.18 8.36 -12.92
N ILE A 405 -11.47 7.06 -12.77
CA ILE A 405 -10.45 6.01 -12.93
C ILE A 405 -9.89 5.97 -14.35
N SER A 406 -10.73 6.18 -15.37
CA SER A 406 -10.30 6.25 -16.76
C SER A 406 -9.39 7.45 -17.01
N ALA A 407 -9.73 8.63 -16.47
CA ALA A 407 -8.89 9.82 -16.57
C ALA A 407 -7.54 9.61 -15.87
N TRP A 408 -7.53 8.96 -14.69
CA TRP A 408 -6.31 8.58 -13.99
C TRP A 408 -5.46 7.59 -14.78
N MET A 409 -6.07 6.60 -15.44
CA MET A 409 -5.36 5.65 -16.30
C MET A 409 -4.68 6.36 -17.47
N VAL A 410 -5.43 7.20 -18.19
CA VAL A 410 -4.89 7.98 -19.32
C VAL A 410 -3.78 8.90 -18.85
N GLY A 411 -3.98 9.62 -17.73
CA GLY A 411 -2.98 10.47 -17.12
C GLY A 411 -1.70 9.70 -16.76
N ALA A 412 -1.82 8.55 -16.09
CA ALA A 412 -0.70 7.71 -15.71
C ALA A 412 0.09 7.20 -16.93
N LEU A 413 -0.60 6.75 -17.97
CA LEU A 413 0.03 6.29 -19.22
C LEU A 413 0.73 7.44 -19.95
N LEU A 414 0.07 8.59 -20.09
CA LEU A 414 0.67 9.78 -20.72
C LEU A 414 1.91 10.27 -19.95
N SER A 415 1.84 10.31 -18.61
CA SER A 415 2.99 10.65 -17.77
C SER A 415 4.13 9.64 -17.95
N HIS A 416 3.83 8.34 -17.98
CA HIS A 416 4.83 7.31 -18.21
C HIS A 416 5.50 7.44 -19.59
N PHE A 417 4.71 7.62 -20.65
CA PHE A 417 5.22 7.79 -22.00
C PHE A 417 6.08 9.04 -22.11
N ARG A 418 5.62 10.15 -21.54
CA ARG A 418 6.37 11.39 -21.50
C ARG A 418 7.72 11.21 -20.81
N TRP A 419 7.75 10.59 -19.63
CA TRP A 419 8.99 10.37 -18.88
C TRP A 419 9.96 9.45 -19.61
N THR A 420 9.46 8.41 -20.27
CA THR A 420 10.28 7.52 -21.08
C THR A 420 10.94 8.28 -22.24
N MET A 421 10.16 9.08 -22.99
CA MET A 421 10.69 9.89 -24.08
C MET A 421 11.74 10.91 -23.61
N GLU A 422 11.49 11.56 -22.48
CA GLU A 422 12.42 12.54 -21.90
C GLU A 422 13.73 11.85 -21.44
N SER A 423 13.64 10.65 -20.90
CA SER A 423 14.82 9.88 -20.49
C SER A 423 15.71 9.48 -21.67
N ASP A 424 15.11 9.06 -22.79
CA ASP A 424 15.84 8.69 -24.01
C ASP A 424 16.50 9.92 -24.65
N ALA A 425 15.80 11.06 -24.68
CA ALA A 425 16.33 12.31 -25.22
C ALA A 425 17.55 12.83 -24.43
N LEU A 426 17.52 12.69 -23.10
CA LEU A 426 18.64 13.08 -22.23
C LEU A 426 19.85 12.15 -22.40
N GLN A 427 19.63 10.83 -22.50
CA GLN A 427 20.70 9.88 -22.80
C GLN A 427 21.39 10.21 -24.13
N PHE A 428 20.60 10.47 -25.17
CA PHE A 428 21.12 10.89 -26.47
C PHE A 428 21.95 12.18 -26.39
N ALA A 429 21.51 13.18 -25.61
CA ALA A 429 22.24 14.42 -25.41
C ALA A 429 23.55 14.23 -24.62
N GLU A 430 23.61 13.28 -23.70
CA GLU A 430 24.81 12.93 -22.94
C GLU A 430 25.82 12.15 -23.80
N GLU A 431 25.36 11.19 -24.59
CA GLU A 431 26.19 10.47 -25.57
C GLU A 431 26.84 11.42 -26.58
N ASN A 432 26.06 12.36 -27.13
CA ASN A 432 26.59 13.36 -28.06
C ASN A 432 27.61 14.30 -27.40
N ARG A 433 27.44 14.65 -26.12
CA ARG A 433 28.42 15.45 -25.37
C ARG A 433 29.72 14.70 -25.11
N ASN A 434 29.66 13.39 -24.89
CA ASN A 434 30.86 12.58 -24.68
C ASN A 434 31.62 12.27 -25.99
N GLN A 435 30.98 12.49 -27.15
CA GLN A 435 31.59 12.32 -28.46
C GLN A 435 32.24 13.60 -29.02
N GLN A 436 31.96 14.77 -28.42
CA GLN A 436 32.58 16.07 -28.73
C GLN A 436 33.74 16.35 -27.76
#